data_AF-A0A3D1AWG7-F1
#
_entry.id   AF-A0A3D1AWG7-F1
#
_cell.length_a   1.000
_cell.length_b   1.000
_cell.length_c   1.000
_cell.angle_alpha   90.00
_cell.angle_beta   90.00
_cell.angle_gamma   90.00
#
_symmetry.space_group_name_H-M   'P 1'
#
loop_
_entity.id
_entity.type
_entity.pdbx_description
1 polymer ?
#
loop_
_entity_poly.entity_id
_entity_poly.type
_entity_poly.pdbx_seq_one_letter_code
_entity_poly.pdbx_strand_id
1 'polypeptide(L)'
;EELGAALELAAQYDSKVIVERGIAGREFECGVLGNSCPEASTPCEILPSREFYDYEDKYLLDAAKVELPAKLSAADTAEMRRLAVECYRAVECSGLARVDFLREEATGQL
;
A
#
# COMPACT_ATOMS: atom_id res chain seq x y z
N GLU A 1 10.34 -3.01 24.40
CA GLU A 1 11.81 -3.09 24.49
C GLU A 1 12.48 -3.03 23.11
N GLU A 2 11.79 -3.39 22.03
CA GLU A 2 12.36 -3.44 20.67
C GLU A 2 12.48 -2.10 19.93
N LEU A 3 11.80 -1.04 20.42
CA LEU A 3 11.75 0.27 19.74
C LEU A 3 13.15 0.88 19.54
N GLY A 4 14.04 0.77 20.53
CA GLY A 4 15.40 1.34 20.42
C GLY A 4 16.19 0.73 19.27
N ALA A 5 16.19 -0.60 19.17
CA ALA A 5 16.84 -1.33 18.09
C ALA A 5 16.21 -1.02 16.71
N ALA A 6 14.88 -0.88 16.64
CA ALA A 6 14.19 -0.51 15.40
C ALA A 6 14.57 0.90 14.92
N LEU A 7 14.70 1.86 15.84
CA LEU A 7 15.14 3.23 15.52
C LEU A 7 16.60 3.28 15.06
N GLU A 8 17.49 2.53 15.73
CA GLU A 8 18.91 2.41 15.33
C GLU A 8 19.06 1.79 13.93
N LEU A 9 18.22 0.82 13.58
CA LEU A 9 18.19 0.24 12.24
C LEU A 9 17.70 1.24 11.20
N ALA A 10 16.56 1.90 11.43
CA ALA A 10 15.99 2.87 10.49
C ALA A 10 16.93 4.07 10.26
N ALA A 11 17.63 4.52 11.29
CA ALA A 11 18.59 5.63 11.22
C ALA A 11 19.83 5.34 10.34
N GLN A 12 20.07 4.08 9.95
CA GLN A 12 21.11 3.74 8.98
C GLN A 12 20.73 4.13 7.54
N TYR A 13 19.44 4.34 7.27
CA TYR A 13 18.91 4.61 5.92
C TYR A 13 18.50 6.07 5.72
N ASP A 14 18.03 6.75 6.77
CA ASP A 14 17.66 8.17 6.71
C ASP A 14 17.87 8.87 8.08
N SER A 15 18.04 10.18 8.02
CA SER A 15 18.08 11.09 9.17
C SER A 15 16.71 11.35 9.81
N LYS A 16 15.62 11.06 9.10
CA LYS A 16 14.25 11.20 9.59
C LYS A 16 13.55 9.84 9.62
N VAL A 17 13.06 9.47 10.80
CA VAL A 17 12.30 8.24 11.03
C VAL A 17 10.84 8.57 11.31
N ILE A 18 9.92 7.85 10.66
CA ILE A 18 8.47 7.90 10.92
C ILE A 18 8.10 6.66 11.73
N VAL A 19 7.31 6.85 12.78
CA VAL A 19 6.76 5.75 13.60
C VAL A 19 5.25 5.77 13.45
N GLU A 20 4.69 4.71 12.89
CA GLU A 20 3.26 4.58 12.63
C GLU A 20 2.62 3.57 13.60
N ARG A 21 1.32 3.72 13.83
CA ARG A 21 0.54 2.74 14.57
C ARG A 21 0.42 1.49 13.70
N GLY A 22 0.96 0.35 14.17
CA GLY A 22 0.73 -0.92 13.51
C GLY A 22 -0.76 -1.26 13.46
N ILE A 23 -1.26 -1.61 12.28
CA ILE A 23 -2.63 -2.07 12.09
C ILE A 23 -2.63 -3.46 11.48
N ALA A 24 -3.48 -4.34 12.00
CA ALA A 24 -3.78 -5.62 11.37
C ALA A 24 -4.79 -5.37 10.25
N GLY A 25 -4.41 -5.67 9.01
CA GLY A 25 -5.18 -5.27 7.86
C GLY A 25 -4.78 -5.97 6.58
N ARG A 26 -5.49 -5.63 5.51
CA ARG A 26 -5.26 -6.14 4.15
C ARG A 26 -4.59 -5.05 3.32
N GLU A 27 -3.58 -5.43 2.55
CA GLU A 27 -2.82 -4.54 1.67
C GLU A 27 -3.37 -4.58 0.24
N PHE A 28 -3.56 -3.41 -0.36
CA PHE A 28 -4.03 -3.28 -1.73
C PHE A 28 -3.19 -2.27 -2.51
N GLU A 29 -3.08 -2.49 -3.82
CA GLU A 29 -2.35 -1.59 -4.70
C GLU A 29 -3.23 -1.14 -5.88
N CYS A 30 -3.15 0.15 -6.21
CA CYS A 30 -3.76 0.73 -7.41
C CYS A 30 -2.68 1.42 -8.25
N GLY A 31 -2.59 1.06 -9.54
CA GLY A 31 -1.83 1.86 -10.50
C GLY A 31 -2.63 3.09 -10.92
N VAL A 32 -1.99 4.26 -10.97
CA VAL A 32 -2.58 5.50 -11.49
C VAL A 32 -1.73 6.01 -12.66
N LEU A 33 -2.33 6.09 -13.84
CA LEU A 33 -1.66 6.47 -15.09
C LEU A 33 -2.31 7.72 -15.69
N GLY A 34 -1.48 8.68 -16.10
CA GLY A 34 -1.90 9.87 -16.83
C GLY A 34 -1.31 11.16 -16.25
N ASN A 35 -1.66 12.29 -16.87
CA ASN A 35 -1.25 13.63 -16.43
C ASN A 35 -2.49 14.43 -16.02
N SER A 36 -3.06 15.23 -16.93
CA SER A 36 -4.22 16.09 -16.64
C SER A 36 -5.51 15.32 -16.30
N CYS A 37 -5.67 14.12 -16.86
CA CYS A 37 -6.80 13.22 -16.61
C CYS A 37 -6.29 11.85 -16.19
N PRO A 38 -5.78 11.68 -14.95
CA PRO A 38 -5.24 10.41 -14.49
C PRO A 38 -6.36 9.42 -14.18
N GLU A 39 -6.12 8.14 -14.48
CA GLU A 39 -7.07 7.05 -14.25
C GLU A 39 -6.44 5.98 -13.36
N ALA A 40 -7.21 5.51 -12.37
CA ALA A 40 -6.82 4.39 -11.52
C ALA A 40 -7.22 3.04 -12.14
N SER A 41 -6.30 2.07 -12.07
CA SER A 41 -6.52 0.67 -12.43
C SER A 41 -7.55 -0.01 -11.53
N THR A 42 -7.89 -1.25 -11.86
CA THR A 42 -8.54 -2.15 -10.90
C THR A 42 -7.56 -2.43 -9.75
N PRO A 43 -7.99 -2.36 -8.48
CA PRO A 43 -7.14 -2.71 -7.35
C PRO A 43 -6.77 -4.20 -7.37
N CYS A 44 -5.54 -4.52 -7.00
CA CYS A 44 -5.15 -5.85 -6.57
C CYS A 44 -4.94 -5.89 -5.05
N GLU A 45 -5.00 -7.09 -4.50
CA GLU A 45 -4.66 -7.36 -3.11
C GLU A 45 -3.32 -8.10 -3.05
N ILE A 46 -2.47 -7.66 -2.12
CA ILE A 46 -1.20 -8.31 -1.83
C ILE A 46 -1.43 -9.26 -0.66
N LEU A 47 -1.22 -10.56 -0.91
CA LEU A 47 -1.28 -11.61 0.09
C LEU A 47 0.16 -11.97 0.48
N PRO A 48 0.72 -11.40 1.55
CA PRO A 48 2.07 -11.72 1.99
C PRO A 48 2.18 -13.20 2.38
N SER A 49 3.36 -13.78 2.21
CA SER A 49 3.64 -15.15 2.67
C SER A 49 3.98 -15.21 4.16
N ARG A 50 4.18 -14.04 4.79
CA ARG A 50 4.49 -13.87 6.20
C ARG A 50 3.59 -12.82 6.86
N GLU A 51 3.91 -12.47 8.10
CA GLU A 51 3.19 -11.48 8.91
C GLU A 51 3.23 -10.06 8.30
N PHE A 52 4.27 -9.75 7.50
CA PHE A 52 4.40 -8.49 6.76
C PHE A 52 4.93 -8.72 5.35
N TYR A 53 4.59 -7.81 4.43
CA TYR A 53 5.15 -7.80 3.08
C TYR A 53 6.56 -7.18 3.06
N ASP A 54 7.52 -7.94 3.61
CA ASP A 54 8.92 -7.54 3.74
C ASP A 54 9.72 -7.68 2.43
N TYR A 55 11.00 -7.29 2.45
CA TYR A 55 11.88 -7.39 1.29
C TYR A 55 12.03 -8.83 0.77
N GLU A 56 12.09 -9.81 1.66
CA GLU A 56 12.25 -11.21 1.27
C GLU A 56 10.99 -11.71 0.55
N ASP A 57 9.82 -11.36 1.06
CA ASP A 57 8.53 -11.66 0.43
C ASP A 57 8.38 -10.94 -0.91
N LYS A 58 8.87 -9.70 -1.04
CA LYS A 58 8.83 -8.92 -2.30
C LYS A 58 9.72 -9.47 -3.41
N TYR A 59 10.93 -9.96 -3.09
CA TYR A 59 11.97 -10.17 -4.12
C TYR A 59 12.68 -11.51 -4.09
N LEU A 60 12.57 -12.28 -3.00
CA LEU A 60 13.42 -13.47 -2.79
C LEU A 60 12.62 -14.76 -2.72
N LEU A 61 11.43 -14.73 -2.12
CA LEU A 61 10.67 -15.94 -1.81
C LEU A 61 9.68 -16.33 -2.92
N ASP A 62 9.36 -15.42 -3.84
CA ASP A 62 8.34 -15.58 -4.90
C ASP A 62 7.02 -16.16 -4.38
N ALA A 63 6.72 -15.91 -3.10
CA ALA A 63 5.68 -16.57 -2.34
C ALA A 63 4.50 -15.65 -2.01
N ALA A 64 4.71 -14.33 -2.09
CA ALA A 64 3.63 -13.36 -2.04
C ALA A 64 2.74 -13.52 -3.27
N LYS A 65 1.42 -13.60 -3.03
CA LYS A 65 0.44 -13.75 -4.12
C LYS A 65 -0.23 -12.42 -4.36
N VAL A 66 -0.49 -12.14 -5.63
CA VAL A 66 -1.30 -10.99 -6.04
C VAL A 66 -2.66 -11.50 -6.49
N GLU A 67 -3.71 -11.06 -5.80
CA GLU A 67 -5.08 -11.35 -6.20
C GLU A 67 -5.63 -10.15 -7.00
N LEU A 68 -5.91 -10.39 -8.30
CA LEU A 68 -6.43 -9.39 -9.23
C LEU A 68 -7.62 -9.98 -10.01
N PRO A 69 -8.82 -9.37 -9.95
CA PRO A 69 -9.19 -8.23 -9.11
C PRO A 69 -9.20 -8.58 -7.61
N ALA A 70 -8.91 -7.59 -6.76
CA ALA A 70 -9.05 -7.73 -5.32
C ALA A 70 -10.48 -8.16 -4.92
N LYS A 71 -10.62 -9.00 -3.90
CA LYS A 71 -11.94 -9.39 -3.35
C LYS A 71 -12.51 -8.27 -2.48
N LEU A 72 -13.09 -7.28 -3.15
CA LEU A 72 -13.72 -6.10 -2.57
C LEU A 72 -15.16 -5.95 -3.06
N SER A 73 -15.98 -5.23 -2.29
CA SER A 73 -17.29 -4.80 -2.80
C SER A 73 -17.11 -3.81 -3.95
N ALA A 74 -18.14 -3.64 -4.78
CA ALA A 74 -18.11 -2.62 -5.84
C ALA A 74 -17.94 -1.20 -5.28
N ALA A 75 -18.49 -0.94 -4.09
CA ALA A 75 -18.35 0.34 -3.39
C ALA A 75 -16.92 0.58 -2.93
N ASP A 76 -16.30 -0.40 -2.26
CA ASP A 76 -14.91 -0.29 -1.79
C ASP A 76 -13.93 -0.16 -2.96
N THR A 77 -14.19 -0.90 -4.05
CA THR A 77 -13.39 -0.81 -5.29
C THR A 77 -13.47 0.59 -5.89
N ALA A 78 -14.67 1.17 -5.96
CA ALA A 78 -14.85 2.53 -6.48
C ALA A 78 -14.18 3.57 -5.58
N GLU A 79 -14.29 3.41 -4.27
CA GLU A 79 -13.70 4.33 -3.29
C GLU A 79 -12.17 4.30 -3.32
N MET A 80 -11.56 3.12 -3.36
CA MET A 80 -10.10 3.01 -3.46
C MET A 80 -9.56 3.63 -4.74
N ARG A 81 -10.24 3.43 -5.87
CA ARG A 81 -9.89 4.08 -7.15
C ARG A 81 -10.03 5.60 -7.09
N ARG A 82 -11.08 6.10 -6.43
CA ARG A 82 -11.30 7.54 -6.23
C ARG A 82 -10.16 8.14 -5.39
N LEU A 83 -9.85 7.54 -4.24
CA LEU A 83 -8.78 7.96 -3.34
C LEU A 83 -7.40 7.89 -4.02
N ALA A 84 -7.14 6.87 -4.84
CA ALA A 84 -5.87 6.75 -5.56
C ALA A 84 -5.64 7.95 -6.49
N VAL A 85 -6.67 8.35 -7.24
CA VAL A 85 -6.61 9.53 -8.11
C VAL A 85 -6.50 10.83 -7.31
N GLU A 86 -7.20 10.95 -6.17
CA GLU A 86 -7.10 12.13 -5.31
C GLU A 86 -5.71 12.29 -4.69
N CYS A 87 -5.14 11.22 -4.11
CA CYS A 87 -3.78 11.22 -3.59
C CYS A 87 -2.76 11.59 -4.67
N TYR A 88 -2.86 10.96 -5.85
CA TYR A 88 -1.99 11.24 -7.00
C TYR A 88 -2.00 12.73 -7.39
N ARG A 89 -3.19 13.35 -7.42
CA ARG A 89 -3.35 14.77 -7.72
C ARG A 89 -2.84 15.66 -6.59
N ALA A 90 -3.07 15.29 -5.33
CA ALA A 90 -2.69 16.07 -4.16
C ALA A 90 -1.18 16.25 -4.02
N VAL A 91 -0.39 15.30 -4.53
CA VAL A 91 1.09 15.37 -4.55
C VAL A 91 1.65 15.76 -5.92
N GLU A 92 0.80 16.25 -6.83
CA GLU A 92 1.17 16.73 -8.17
C GLU A 92 1.95 15.70 -9.01
N CYS A 93 1.61 14.41 -8.89
CA CYS A 93 2.25 13.37 -9.70
C CYS A 93 1.99 13.56 -11.21
N SER A 94 2.90 13.02 -12.03
CA SER A 94 2.76 12.92 -13.48
C SER A 94 3.30 11.58 -14.00
N GLY A 95 2.82 11.14 -15.17
CA GLY A 95 3.18 9.85 -15.76
C GLY A 95 2.45 8.69 -15.09
N LEU A 96 3.13 7.97 -14.20
CA LEU A 96 2.66 6.74 -13.55
C LEU A 96 3.05 6.75 -12.08
N ALA A 97 2.12 6.35 -11.22
CA ALA A 97 2.42 6.00 -9.84
C ALA A 97 1.65 4.76 -9.43
N ARG A 98 2.07 4.18 -8.31
CA ARG A 98 1.31 3.16 -7.60
C ARG A 98 0.92 3.75 -6.25
N VAL A 99 -0.34 3.60 -5.89
CA VAL A 99 -0.88 4.03 -4.61
C VAL A 99 -1.23 2.77 -3.83
N ASP A 100 -0.59 2.65 -2.66
CA ASP A 100 -0.72 1.50 -1.78
C ASP A 100 -1.69 1.87 -0.66
N PHE A 101 -2.59 0.95 -0.30
CA PHE A 101 -3.64 1.11 0.70
C PHE A 101 -3.53 0.02 1.75
N LEU A 102 -3.88 0.38 2.98
CA LEU A 102 -4.00 -0.57 4.08
C LEU A 102 -5.38 -0.47 4.69
N ARG A 103 -6.15 -1.56 4.60
CA ARG A 103 -7.52 -1.61 5.14
C ARG A 103 -7.54 -2.34 6.46
N GLU A 104 -7.92 -1.66 7.53
CA GLU A 104 -7.95 -2.22 8.89
C GLU A 104 -9.03 -3.29 9.01
N GLU A 105 -8.67 -4.48 9.51
CA GLU A 105 -9.61 -5.62 9.59
C GLU A 105 -10.72 -5.38 10.62
N ALA A 106 -10.37 -4.77 11.76
CA ALA A 106 -11.29 -4.57 12.87
C ALA A 106 -12.44 -3.59 12.56
N THR A 107 -12.17 -2.57 11.76
CA THR A 107 -13.13 -1.50 11.45
C THR A 107 -13.60 -1.52 10.00
N GLY A 108 -12.87 -2.20 9.12
CA GLY A 108 -13.10 -2.19 7.68
C GLY A 108 -12.75 -0.85 7.03
N GLN A 109 -12.12 0.08 7.76
CA GLN A 109 -11.71 1.40 7.26
C GLN A 109 -10.55 1.27 6.30
N LEU A 110 -10.67 2.00 5.17
CA LEU A 110 -9.59 2.27 4.23
C LEU A 110 -8.70 3.40 4.70
#